data_AF-A0A7V1IIH8-F1
#
_entry.id   AF-A0A7V1IIH8-F1
#
_cell.length_a   1.000
_cell.length_b   1.000
_cell.length_c   1.000
_cell.angle_alpha   90.00
_cell.angle_beta   90.00
_cell.angle_gamma   90.00
#
_symmetry.space_group_name_H-M   'P 1'
#
loop_
_entity.id
_entity.type
_entity.pdbx_description
1 polymer ?
#
loop_
_entity_poly.entity_id
_entity_poly.type
_entity_poly.pdbx_seq_one_letter_code
_entity_poly.pdbx_strand_id
1 'polypeptide(L)'
;MEKQLVVSALAALAQETRLDVFQLLVRSGPTGLPAGTIGQRLGIPSATLSFHLKELKSAGLVRCERRGRSRIYSADFAAIRDVIAFLTSNCCRGIDGAMPAGEETCDLGADLDC
;
A
#
# COMPACT_ATOMS: atom_id res chain seq x y z
N MET A 1 -8.31 10.04 -10.52
CA MET A 1 -8.32 8.62 -10.93
C MET A 1 -9.73 8.21 -11.36
N GLU A 2 -9.89 7.40 -12.40
CA GLU A 2 -11.20 6.94 -12.88
C GLU A 2 -11.73 5.73 -12.07
N LYS A 3 -13.06 5.59 -11.94
CA LYS A 3 -13.71 4.52 -11.17
C LYS A 3 -13.23 3.11 -11.56
N GLN A 4 -13.01 2.85 -12.85
CA GLN A 4 -12.56 1.54 -13.34
C GLN A 4 -11.17 1.16 -12.79
N LEU A 5 -10.28 2.14 -12.66
CA LEU A 5 -8.95 1.92 -12.07
C LEU A 5 -9.04 1.59 -10.58
N VAL A 6 -9.96 2.25 -9.85
CA VAL A 6 -10.22 1.94 -8.44
C VAL A 6 -10.72 0.50 -8.28
N VAL A 7 -11.69 0.08 -9.12
CA VAL A 7 -12.24 -1.28 -9.08
C VAL A 7 -11.14 -2.31 -9.39
N SER A 8 -10.30 -2.05 -10.40
CA SER A 8 -9.18 -2.92 -10.75
C SER A 8 -8.17 -3.06 -9.60
N ALA A 9 -7.80 -1.94 -8.96
CA ALA A 9 -6.93 -1.94 -7.80
C ALA A 9 -7.50 -2.75 -6.62
N LEU A 10 -8.79 -2.56 -6.30
CA LEU A 10 -9.45 -3.30 -5.24
C LEU A 10 -9.56 -4.79 -5.55
N ALA A 11 -9.90 -5.16 -6.79
CA ALA A 11 -9.94 -6.56 -7.23
C ALA A 11 -8.56 -7.22 -7.16
N ALA A 12 -7.49 -6.49 -7.48
CA ALA A 12 -6.12 -6.97 -7.31
C ALA A 12 -5.76 -7.14 -5.84
N LEU A 13 -6.22 -6.29 -4.93
CA LEU A 13 -5.97 -6.43 -3.49
C LEU A 13 -6.89 -7.46 -2.80
N ALA A 14 -8.03 -7.81 -3.38
CA ALA A 14 -8.99 -8.78 -2.86
C ALA A 14 -8.53 -10.26 -3.01
N GLN A 15 -7.25 -10.52 -2.81
CA GLN A 15 -6.68 -11.87 -2.71
C GLN A 15 -5.51 -11.83 -1.72
N GLU A 16 -5.51 -12.76 -0.78
CA GLU A 16 -4.62 -12.75 0.40
C GLU A 16 -3.14 -12.62 0.03
N THR A 17 -2.65 -13.48 -0.85
CA THR A 17 -1.24 -13.47 -1.29
C THR A 17 -0.83 -12.15 -1.95
N ARG A 18 -1.70 -11.53 -2.76
CA ARG A 18 -1.43 -10.22 -3.39
C ARG A 18 -1.42 -9.11 -2.35
N LEU A 19 -2.30 -9.16 -1.36
CA LEU A 19 -2.29 -8.22 -0.25
C LEU A 19 -1.00 -8.33 0.56
N ASP A 20 -0.55 -9.55 0.88
CA ASP A 20 0.71 -9.80 1.59
C ASP A 20 1.92 -9.27 0.81
N VAL A 21 1.98 -9.56 -0.49
CA VAL A 21 3.02 -9.04 -1.40
C VAL A 21 3.00 -7.51 -1.41
N PHE A 22 1.84 -6.89 -1.56
CA PHE A 22 1.71 -5.44 -1.58
C PHE A 22 2.14 -4.82 -0.24
N GLN A 23 1.70 -5.37 0.90
CA GLN A 23 2.09 -4.89 2.23
C GLN A 23 3.59 -5.02 2.47
N LEU A 24 4.21 -6.13 2.05
CA LEU A 24 5.66 -6.29 2.13
C LEU A 24 6.38 -5.20 1.32
N LEU A 25 5.90 -4.89 0.13
CA LEU A 25 6.46 -3.83 -0.72
C LEU A 25 6.27 -2.43 -0.11
N VAL A 26 5.12 -2.15 0.49
CA VAL A 26 4.86 -0.90 1.23
C VAL A 26 5.86 -0.74 2.38
N ARG A 27 6.05 -1.80 3.20
CA ARG A 27 7.02 -1.78 4.31
C ARG A 27 8.47 -1.64 3.84
N SER A 28 8.77 -2.10 2.63
CA SER A 28 10.11 -1.97 2.03
C SER A 28 10.37 -0.58 1.46
N GLY A 29 9.36 0.27 1.35
CA GLY A 29 9.49 1.64 0.87
C GLY A 29 9.76 1.74 -0.65
N PRO A 30 10.17 2.93 -1.12
CA PRO A 30 10.31 3.21 -2.55
C PRO A 30 11.46 2.43 -3.23
N THR A 31 12.42 1.94 -2.46
CA THR A 31 13.54 1.12 -2.96
C THR A 31 13.10 -0.27 -3.43
N GLY A 32 11.99 -0.79 -2.88
CA GLY A 32 11.42 -2.06 -3.27
C GLY A 32 12.29 -3.28 -2.97
N LEU A 33 11.92 -4.42 -3.55
CA LEU A 33 12.61 -5.70 -3.39
C LEU A 33 12.72 -6.44 -4.72
N PRO A 34 13.79 -7.22 -4.94
CA PRO A 34 13.84 -8.15 -6.06
C PRO A 34 12.80 -9.27 -5.89
N ALA A 35 12.23 -9.76 -6.99
CA ALA A 35 11.20 -10.81 -6.98
C ALA A 35 11.62 -12.06 -6.15
N GLY A 36 12.89 -12.48 -6.27
CA GLY A 36 13.39 -13.62 -5.50
C GLY A 36 13.30 -13.42 -3.99
N THR A 37 13.62 -12.23 -3.48
CA THR A 37 13.52 -11.91 -2.05
C THR A 37 12.06 -11.84 -1.58
N ILE A 38 11.15 -11.35 -2.41
CA ILE A 38 9.71 -11.35 -2.10
C ILE A 38 9.21 -12.80 -1.92
N GLY A 39 9.53 -13.66 -2.89
CA GLY A 39 9.13 -15.08 -2.85
C GLY A 39 9.72 -15.81 -1.65
N GLN A 40 10.98 -15.56 -1.33
CA GLN A 40 11.64 -16.14 -0.16
C GLN A 40 10.99 -15.69 1.15
N ARG A 41 10.70 -14.39 1.32
CA ARG A 41 10.12 -13.85 2.56
C ARG A 41 8.69 -14.32 2.82
N LEU A 42 7.93 -14.56 1.76
CA LEU A 42 6.52 -14.97 1.86
C LEU A 42 6.30 -16.47 1.63
N GLY A 43 7.36 -17.24 1.34
CA GLY A 43 7.24 -18.66 1.03
C GLY A 43 6.49 -18.98 -0.27
N ILE A 44 6.49 -18.06 -1.24
CA ILE A 44 5.71 -18.17 -2.47
C ILE A 44 6.59 -18.72 -3.61
N PRO A 45 6.15 -19.78 -4.32
CA PRO A 45 6.84 -20.26 -5.52
C PRO A 45 6.98 -19.19 -6.61
N SER A 46 8.11 -19.18 -7.33
CA SER A 46 8.44 -18.14 -8.31
C SER A 46 7.39 -17.94 -9.41
N ALA A 47 6.81 -19.03 -9.93
CA ALA A 47 5.77 -18.96 -10.95
C ALA A 47 4.49 -18.27 -10.43
N THR A 48 4.04 -18.69 -9.24
CA THR A 48 2.90 -18.11 -8.54
C THR A 48 3.12 -16.64 -8.20
N LEU A 49 4.31 -16.30 -7.68
CA LEU A 49 4.66 -14.90 -7.38
C LEU A 49 4.66 -14.04 -8.64
N SER A 50 5.20 -14.56 -9.76
CA SER A 50 5.24 -13.82 -11.02
C SER A 50 3.84 -13.50 -11.52
N PHE A 51 2.88 -14.41 -11.33
CA PHE A 51 1.46 -14.16 -11.62
C PHE A 51 0.91 -13.04 -10.72
N HIS A 52 1.09 -13.12 -9.41
CA HIS A 52 0.62 -12.08 -8.48
C HIS A 52 1.22 -10.70 -8.76
N LEU A 53 2.53 -10.62 -9.03
CA LEU A 53 3.22 -9.38 -9.37
C LEU A 53 2.75 -8.80 -10.71
N LYS A 54 2.39 -9.65 -11.67
CA LYS A 54 1.80 -9.20 -12.94
C LYS A 54 0.43 -8.57 -12.71
N GLU A 55 -0.44 -9.22 -11.93
CA GLU A 55 -1.77 -8.69 -11.61
C GLU A 55 -1.69 -7.35 -10.87
N LEU A 56 -0.86 -7.26 -9.83
CA LEU A 56 -0.63 -6.03 -9.09
C LEU A 56 -0.07 -4.90 -9.99
N LYS A 57 0.82 -5.24 -10.92
CA LYS A 57 1.38 -4.27 -11.87
C LYS A 57 0.33 -3.79 -12.87
N SER A 58 -0.47 -4.69 -13.41
CA SER A 58 -1.57 -4.36 -14.32
C SER A 58 -2.62 -3.48 -13.66
N ALA A 59 -2.84 -3.64 -12.35
CA ALA A 59 -3.70 -2.78 -11.55
C ALA A 59 -3.07 -1.43 -11.15
N GLY A 60 -1.81 -1.18 -11.53
CA GLY A 60 -1.09 0.06 -11.25
C GLY A 60 -0.62 0.22 -9.80
N LEU A 61 -0.70 -0.84 -8.98
CA LEU A 61 -0.36 -0.78 -7.55
C LEU A 61 1.13 -1.00 -7.26
N VAL A 62 1.86 -1.59 -8.21
CA VAL A 62 3.30 -1.82 -8.08
C VAL A 62 4.03 -1.40 -9.34
N ARG A 63 5.25 -0.91 -9.17
CA ARG A 63 6.19 -0.61 -10.23
C ARG A 63 7.25 -1.71 -10.30
N CYS A 64 7.82 -1.88 -11.48
CA CYS A 64 8.85 -2.88 -11.74
C CYS A 64 9.96 -2.24 -12.57
N GLU A 65 11.16 -2.25 -12.04
CA GLU A 65 12.35 -1.71 -12.70
C GLU A 65 13.40 -2.81 -12.85
N ARG A 66 14.13 -2.78 -13.98
CA ARG A 66 15.21 -3.74 -14.21
C ARG A 66 16.52 -3.15 -13.70
N ARG A 67 17.11 -3.78 -12.69
CA ARG A 67 18.42 -3.42 -12.13
C ARG A 67 19.40 -4.56 -12.39
N GLY A 68 20.21 -4.41 -13.44
CA GLY A 68 21.09 -5.46 -13.93
C GLY A 68 20.30 -6.68 -14.42
N ARG A 69 20.50 -7.83 -13.76
CA ARG A 69 19.82 -9.10 -14.06
C ARG A 69 18.52 -9.31 -13.26
N SER A 70 18.24 -8.44 -12.29
CA SER A 70 17.10 -8.57 -11.38
C SER A 70 15.99 -7.58 -11.72
N ARG A 71 14.74 -7.97 -11.47
CA ARG A 71 13.58 -7.07 -11.46
C ARG A 71 13.27 -6.67 -10.03
N ILE A 72 13.33 -5.38 -9.76
CA ILE A 72 13.00 -4.78 -8.47
C ILE A 72 11.55 -4.30 -8.54
N TYR A 73 10.74 -4.72 -7.59
CA TYR A 73 9.35 -4.33 -7.46
C TYR A 73 9.20 -3.40 -6.26
N SER A 74 8.43 -2.32 -6.42
CA SER A 74 8.12 -1.37 -5.36
C SER A 74 6.64 -1.00 -5.40
N ALA A 75 6.08 -0.60 -4.25
CA ALA A 75 4.70 -0.11 -4.22
C ALA A 75 4.59 1.25 -4.96
N ASP A 76 3.47 1.45 -5.64
CA ASP A 76 3.08 2.77 -6.13
C ASP A 76 2.25 3.49 -5.06
N PHE A 77 2.95 4.28 -4.25
CA PHE A 77 2.34 5.06 -3.17
C PHE A 77 1.36 6.12 -3.67
N ALA A 78 1.55 6.63 -4.89
CA ALA A 78 0.61 7.59 -5.47
C ALA A 78 -0.70 6.89 -5.83
N ALA A 79 -0.61 5.74 -6.51
CA ALA A 79 -1.79 4.97 -6.89
C ALA A 79 -2.64 4.56 -5.68
N ILE A 80 -2.05 4.00 -4.62
CA ILE A 80 -2.83 3.59 -3.43
C ILE A 80 -3.42 4.79 -2.69
N ARG A 81 -2.72 5.93 -2.65
CA ARG A 81 -3.26 7.16 -2.06
C ARG A 81 -4.47 7.65 -2.86
N ASP A 82 -4.44 7.57 -4.18
CA ASP A 82 -5.57 7.93 -5.04
C ASP A 82 -6.75 6.97 -4.85
N VAL A 83 -6.50 5.67 -4.66
CA VAL A 83 -7.55 4.69 -4.30
C VAL A 83 -8.22 5.09 -2.99
N ILE A 84 -7.43 5.34 -1.93
CA ILE A 84 -7.95 5.73 -0.62
C ILE A 84 -8.73 7.03 -0.72
N ALA A 85 -8.16 8.05 -1.37
CA ALA A 85 -8.81 9.34 -1.57
C ALA A 85 -10.13 9.22 -2.32
N PHE A 86 -10.21 8.36 -3.34
CA PHE A 86 -11.46 8.07 -4.04
C PHE A 86 -12.51 7.48 -3.09
N LEU A 87 -12.13 6.49 -2.28
CA LEU A 87 -13.04 5.84 -1.33
C LEU A 87 -13.51 6.82 -0.24
N THR A 88 -12.64 7.71 0.24
CA THR A 88 -12.96 8.64 1.34
C THR A 88 -13.59 9.95 0.87
N SER A 89 -13.62 10.23 -0.44
CA SER A 89 -14.07 11.51 -1.02
C SER A 89 -15.46 11.98 -0.59
N ASN A 90 -16.33 11.05 -0.19
CA ASN A 90 -17.70 11.32 0.24
C ASN A 90 -18.02 10.76 1.65
N CYS A 91 -17.03 10.21 2.37
CA CYS A 91 -17.27 9.52 3.64
C CYS A 91 -17.91 10.40 4.72
N CYS A 92 -17.75 11.73 4.66
CA CYS A 92 -18.25 12.65 5.67
C CYS A 92 -19.27 13.67 5.15
N ARG A 93 -19.77 13.51 3.91
CA ARG A 93 -20.68 14.50 3.27
C ARG A 93 -22.15 14.42 3.72
N GLY A 94 -22.45 13.60 4.72
CA GLY A 94 -23.76 13.52 5.37
C GLY A 94 -23.67 13.26 6.87
N ILE A 95 -22.48 13.48 7.47
CA ILE A 95 -22.30 13.48 8.91
C ILE A 95 -22.52 14.92 9.36
N ASP A 96 -23.78 15.34 9.35
CA ASP A 96 -24.20 16.60 9.96
C ASP A 96 -24.16 16.42 11.48
N GLY A 97 -23.00 16.71 12.08
CA GLY A 97 -22.83 16.79 13.53
C GLY A 97 -21.87 15.76 14.13
N ALA A 98 -21.01 16.25 15.03
CA ALA A 98 -20.09 15.50 15.89
C ALA A 98 -18.80 14.95 15.25
N MET A 99 -17.87 15.85 14.96
CA MET A 99 -16.52 15.66 15.48
C MET A 99 -16.38 16.57 16.71
N PRO A 100 -16.33 16.05 17.95
CA PRO A 100 -15.81 16.86 19.06
C PRO A 100 -14.35 17.18 18.75
N ALA A 101 -13.98 18.45 18.91
CA ALA A 101 -12.59 18.83 19.01
C ALA A 101 -12.04 18.30 20.36
N GLY A 102 -11.00 17.47 20.30
CA GLY A 102 -10.32 16.86 21.47
C GLY A 102 -10.24 15.34 21.27
N GLU A 103 -9.08 14.69 21.34
CA GLU A 103 -8.15 14.66 22.47
C GLU A 103 -6.70 14.43 21.96
N GLU A 104 -5.77 15.30 22.34
CA GLU A 104 -4.77 15.08 23.41
C GLU A 104 -3.64 14.12 23.02
N THR A 105 -2.47 14.70 22.73
CA THR A 105 -1.20 14.06 23.04
C THR A 105 -0.51 14.92 24.07
N CYS A 106 -0.46 14.42 25.30
CA CYS A 106 0.56 14.78 26.26
C CYS A 106 1.93 14.66 25.58
N ASP A 107 2.67 15.77 25.49
CA ASP A 107 4.07 15.78 25.87
C ASP A 107 4.63 17.20 25.81
N LEU A 108 5.25 17.66 26.91
CA LEU A 108 6.64 18.12 26.95
C LEU A 108 6.91 18.89 28.25
N GLY A 109 7.36 18.14 29.25
CA GLY A 109 8.68 18.36 29.83
C GLY A 109 8.85 19.44 30.89
N ALA A 110 9.39 18.97 32.03
CA ALA A 110 10.28 19.68 32.95
C ALA A 110 9.69 20.87 33.71
N ASP A 111 9.47 20.68 35.01
CA ASP A 111 10.35 21.33 35.98
C ASP A 111 10.51 20.44 37.23
N LEU A 112 11.77 20.08 37.49
CA LEU A 112 12.28 19.67 38.78
C LEU A 112 12.24 20.91 39.68
N ASP A 113 11.45 20.88 40.74
CA ASP A 113 11.83 21.14 42.14
C ASP A 113 10.56 21.26 42.97
N CYS A 114 10.68 20.84 44.23
CA CYS A 114 9.74 20.90 45.36
C CYS A 114 8.38 21.61 45.17
#